data_AF-A0A943AS10-F1
#
_entry.id   AF-A0A943AS10-F1
#
_cell.length_a   1.000
_cell.length_b   1.000
_cell.length_c   1.000
_cell.angle_alpha   90.00
_cell.angle_beta   90.00
_cell.angle_gamma   90.00
#
_symmetry.space_group_name_H-M   'P 1'
#
loop_
_entity.id
_entity.type
_entity.pdbx_description
1 polymer ?
#
loop_
_entity_poly.entity_id
_entity_poly.type
_entity_poly.pdbx_seq_one_letter_code
_entity_poly.pdbx_strand_id
1 'polypeptide(L)'
;MDILTKKKYNKAYIAHIVADSLDGPRGDPERSEKLANEISNLMLLCDPHHTLIDKDVANHPEDRLVEMKRKHEERIARITAIAPEKESEIILYGANIGKHASPLSYAEACRTLTPNFYPASSTAIEIGLKNSSMTDCSDAYWNAEETNLCEQVKEQILPRMRRGEAKHYSVFALAPQPLLIKFGTMINDLQNVRVYQKHREPNTWKWLDDGPVWQIELIEPSRRNGIPALVIGLSATVQDERIIRVLGDEVGIWRITIPAPNNDSLRNEASLSLFRQCVRRALDTIKARHGLTELHVFPVMPVAAAVEFGRVWMPKADMPLTIYDQNKGREGFYKTIQID
;
A
#
# COMPACT_ATOMS: atom_id res chain seq x y z
N MET A 1 1.24 26.21 -11.52
CA MET A 1 1.46 26.05 -12.97
C MET A 1 0.49 26.99 -13.67
N ASP A 2 0.95 27.79 -14.60
CA ASP A 2 0.05 28.65 -15.37
C ASP A 2 -0.90 27.80 -16.22
N ILE A 3 -2.20 28.12 -16.20
CA ILE A 3 -3.19 27.30 -16.92
C ILE A 3 -3.01 27.44 -18.44
N LEU A 4 -2.61 28.63 -18.89
CA LEU A 4 -2.43 29.01 -20.29
C LEU A 4 -1.04 28.65 -20.81
N THR A 5 0.01 29.10 -20.15
CA THR A 5 1.40 28.95 -20.62
C THR A 5 2.09 27.68 -20.13
N LYS A 6 1.46 26.92 -19.23
CA LYS A 6 2.01 25.72 -18.56
C LYS A 6 3.35 25.93 -17.84
N LYS A 7 3.84 27.18 -17.73
CA LYS A 7 5.08 27.50 -17.03
C LYS A 7 4.91 27.37 -15.51
N LYS A 8 5.97 26.91 -14.84
CA LYS A 8 6.07 26.94 -13.37
C LYS A 8 6.52 28.36 -12.96
N TYR A 9 5.74 29.00 -12.09
CA TYR A 9 6.11 30.26 -11.46
C TYR A 9 5.53 30.32 -10.04
N ASN A 10 6.19 31.07 -9.15
CA ASN A 10 5.73 31.26 -7.79
C ASN A 10 4.55 32.25 -7.79
N LYS A 11 3.39 31.82 -7.26
CA LYS A 11 2.17 32.64 -7.13
C LYS A 11 1.92 33.11 -5.69
N ALA A 12 2.86 32.85 -4.78
CA ALA A 12 2.74 33.23 -3.40
C ALA A 12 3.28 34.64 -3.18
N TYR A 13 2.55 35.41 -2.39
CA TYR A 13 2.86 36.75 -1.93
C TYR A 13 3.07 36.70 -0.42
N ILE A 14 4.03 37.49 0.04
CA ILE A 14 4.19 37.78 1.46
C ILE A 14 3.18 38.88 1.79
N ALA A 15 2.21 38.56 2.65
CA ALA A 15 1.26 39.50 3.19
C ALA A 15 1.67 39.86 4.63
N HIS A 16 1.53 41.14 4.97
CA HIS A 16 1.72 41.62 6.33
C HIS A 16 0.39 41.58 7.09
N ILE A 17 0.40 41.09 8.33
CA ILE A 17 -0.77 41.14 9.22
C ILE A 17 -1.02 42.59 9.66
N VAL A 18 0.02 43.26 10.15
CA VAL A 18 0.12 44.71 10.38
C VAL A 18 0.99 45.28 9.25
N ALA A 19 0.47 46.24 8.48
CA ALA A 19 1.18 46.80 7.34
C ALA A 19 2.57 47.36 7.71
N ASP A 20 3.50 47.30 6.77
CA ASP A 20 4.86 47.86 6.86
C ASP A 20 4.88 49.40 6.87
N SER A 21 3.76 50.03 6.52
CA SER A 21 3.57 51.47 6.42
C SER A 21 2.30 51.91 7.14
N LEU A 22 2.29 53.15 7.63
CA LEU A 22 1.17 53.71 8.38
C LEU A 22 -0.13 53.80 7.56
N ASP A 23 -0.02 54.16 6.28
CA ASP A 23 -1.15 54.29 5.36
C ASP A 23 -1.62 52.93 4.80
N GLY A 24 -0.95 51.84 5.17
CA GLY A 24 -1.24 50.49 4.70
C GLY A 24 -2.41 49.84 5.46
N PRO A 25 -2.95 48.72 4.94
CA PRO A 25 -4.00 47.96 5.60
C PRO A 25 -3.59 47.52 7.01
N ARG A 26 -4.31 47.97 8.03
CA ARG A 26 -3.97 47.75 9.46
C ARG A 26 -2.62 48.34 9.86
N GLY A 27 -2.20 49.45 9.24
CA GLY A 27 -1.00 50.19 9.64
C GLY A 27 -1.11 50.75 11.06
N ASP A 28 0.02 50.79 11.77
CA ASP A 28 0.12 51.22 13.16
C ASP A 28 1.35 52.13 13.35
N PRO A 29 1.21 53.32 13.96
CA PRO A 29 2.30 54.30 14.10
C PRO A 29 3.56 53.79 14.81
N GLU A 30 3.43 52.83 15.70
CA GLU A 30 4.57 52.32 16.49
C GLU A 30 5.02 50.94 16.06
N ARG A 31 4.11 50.12 15.54
CA ARG A 31 4.32 48.70 15.27
C ARG A 31 4.67 48.41 13.81
N SER A 32 4.22 49.23 12.86
CA SER A 32 4.43 48.97 11.42
C SER A 32 5.89 48.77 11.06
N GLU A 33 6.77 49.71 11.46
CA GLU A 33 8.21 49.61 11.19
C GLU A 33 8.84 48.43 11.93
N LYS A 34 8.45 48.20 13.18
CA LYS A 34 9.02 47.13 14.03
C LYS A 34 8.65 45.73 13.53
N LEU A 35 7.43 45.55 13.03
CA LEU A 35 6.88 44.26 12.62
C LEU A 35 7.09 43.97 11.13
N ALA A 36 7.54 44.93 10.32
CA ALA A 36 7.67 44.79 8.88
C ALA A 36 8.45 43.52 8.46
N ASN A 37 9.49 43.15 9.21
CA ASN A 37 10.32 41.98 8.92
C ASN A 37 10.13 40.81 9.90
N GLU A 38 9.19 40.92 10.84
CA GLU A 38 8.98 39.90 11.86
C GLU A 38 8.18 38.72 11.29
N ILE A 39 8.72 37.50 11.38
CA ILE A 39 8.07 36.29 10.85
C ILE A 39 6.68 36.07 11.47
N SER A 40 6.47 36.53 12.71
CA SER A 40 5.16 36.51 13.38
C SER A 40 4.11 37.37 12.65
N ASN A 41 4.53 38.40 11.92
CA ASN A 41 3.71 39.34 11.18
C ASN A 41 3.54 38.98 9.68
N LEU A 42 4.28 38.00 9.16
CA LEU A 42 4.27 37.63 7.75
C LEU A 42 3.43 36.38 7.47
N MET A 43 2.63 36.41 6.40
CA MET A 43 1.84 35.27 5.91
C MET A 43 2.12 35.02 4.43
N LEU A 44 2.09 33.75 4.01
CA LEU A 44 2.14 33.40 2.58
C LEU A 44 0.71 33.18 2.04
N LEU A 45 0.30 34.03 1.11
CA LEU A 45 -1.02 33.98 0.47
C LEU A 45 -0.88 33.92 -1.05
N CYS A 46 -1.89 33.39 -1.75
CA CYS A 46 -1.94 33.57 -3.20
C CYS A 46 -2.52 34.95 -3.55
N ASP A 47 -2.19 35.45 -4.74
CA ASP A 47 -2.61 36.75 -5.28
C ASP A 47 -4.07 37.18 -4.95
N PRO A 48 -5.12 36.36 -5.22
CA PRO A 48 -6.49 36.78 -4.93
C PRO A 48 -6.77 36.92 -3.44
N HIS A 49 -6.19 36.06 -2.60
CA HIS A 49 -6.40 36.12 -1.15
C HIS A 49 -5.57 37.22 -0.49
N HIS A 50 -4.38 37.51 -1.01
CA HIS A 50 -3.61 38.69 -0.60
C HIS A 50 -4.41 39.97 -0.84
N THR A 51 -4.94 40.13 -2.06
CA THR A 51 -5.75 41.30 -2.43
C THR A 51 -7.04 41.41 -1.59
N LEU A 52 -7.69 40.26 -1.30
CA LEU A 52 -8.92 40.21 -0.52
C LEU A 52 -8.73 40.77 0.90
N ILE A 53 -7.70 40.31 1.61
CA ILE A 53 -7.51 40.70 3.02
C ILE A 53 -7.11 42.18 3.16
N ASP A 54 -6.47 42.76 2.15
CA ASP A 54 -6.05 44.16 2.14
C ASP A 54 -7.20 45.11 1.79
N LYS A 55 -8.12 44.69 0.91
CA LYS A 55 -9.28 45.51 0.54
C LYS A 55 -10.42 45.41 1.55
N ASP A 56 -10.55 44.28 2.24
CA ASP A 56 -11.65 44.01 3.17
C ASP A 56 -11.15 43.91 4.62
N VAL A 57 -10.55 45.02 5.09
CA VAL A 57 -9.94 45.11 6.43
C VAL A 57 -10.95 44.83 7.55
N ALA A 58 -12.20 45.30 7.40
CA ALA A 58 -13.22 45.14 8.42
C ALA A 58 -13.55 43.67 8.72
N ASN A 59 -13.54 42.80 7.69
CA ASN A 59 -13.75 41.36 7.87
C ASN A 59 -12.46 40.59 8.12
N HIS A 60 -11.29 41.20 7.93
CA HIS A 60 -9.97 40.61 8.15
C HIS A 60 -9.13 41.45 9.12
N PRO A 61 -9.60 41.62 10.37
CA PRO A 61 -8.84 42.28 11.42
C PRO A 61 -7.58 41.48 11.80
N GLU A 62 -6.64 42.14 12.47
CA GLU A 62 -5.36 41.57 12.88
C GLU A 62 -5.51 40.24 13.63
N ASP A 63 -6.36 40.19 14.65
CA ASP A 63 -6.60 39.00 15.49
C ASP A 63 -7.04 37.78 14.68
N ARG A 64 -7.90 37.99 13.68
CA ARG A 64 -8.34 36.94 12.75
C ARG A 64 -7.19 36.42 11.91
N LEU A 65 -6.35 37.30 11.37
CA LEU A 65 -5.20 36.91 10.55
C LEU A 65 -4.14 36.17 11.37
N VAL A 66 -3.87 36.63 12.60
CA VAL A 66 -3.00 35.93 13.57
C VAL A 66 -3.52 34.52 13.83
N GLU A 67 -4.82 34.37 14.08
CA GLU A 67 -5.42 33.05 14.32
C GLU A 67 -5.40 32.14 13.08
N MET A 68 -5.61 32.70 11.89
CA MET A 68 -5.49 31.98 10.62
C MET A 68 -4.06 31.48 10.40
N LYS A 69 -3.06 32.33 10.65
CA LYS A 69 -1.63 31.98 10.59
C LYS A 69 -1.32 30.87 11.59
N ARG A 70 -1.69 31.04 12.86
CA ARG A 70 -1.47 30.05 13.92
C ARG A 70 -2.06 28.69 13.55
N LYS A 71 -3.33 28.63 13.14
CA LYS A 71 -3.98 27.38 12.70
C LYS A 71 -3.27 26.74 11.51
N HIS A 72 -2.83 27.54 10.54
CA HIS A 72 -2.09 27.05 9.38
C HIS A 72 -0.74 26.48 9.80
N GLU A 73 0.04 27.22 10.58
CA GLU A 73 1.37 26.82 11.03
C GLU A 73 1.32 25.61 11.95
N GLU A 74 0.37 25.52 12.88
CA GLU A 74 0.17 24.32 13.70
C GLU A 74 -0.23 23.11 12.87
N ARG A 75 -1.02 23.29 11.81
CA ARG A 75 -1.35 22.22 10.87
C ARG A 75 -0.10 21.78 10.10
N ILE A 76 0.70 22.72 9.58
CA ILE A 76 1.96 22.40 8.89
C ILE A 76 2.92 21.72 9.86
N ALA A 77 3.20 22.33 11.01
CA ALA A 77 4.04 21.77 12.06
C ALA A 77 3.59 20.36 12.47
N ARG A 78 2.30 20.08 12.65
CA ARG A 78 1.83 18.70 12.94
C ARG A 78 2.06 17.73 11.79
N ILE A 79 1.89 18.16 10.54
CA ILE A 79 2.10 17.34 9.34
C ILE A 79 3.60 17.16 9.05
N THR A 80 4.46 18.10 9.45
CA THR A 80 5.91 18.09 9.23
C THR A 80 6.71 17.72 10.48
N ALA A 81 6.08 17.57 11.64
CA ALA A 81 6.70 17.07 12.88
C ALA A 81 6.96 15.57 12.82
N ILE A 82 6.69 14.93 11.67
CA ILE A 82 7.10 13.58 11.43
C ILE A 82 8.63 13.54 11.52
N ALA A 83 9.13 12.73 12.43
CA ALA A 83 10.55 12.62 12.68
C ALA A 83 11.30 12.16 11.41
N PRO A 84 12.53 12.67 11.14
CA PRO A 84 13.26 12.41 9.89
C PRO A 84 13.40 10.92 9.52
N GLU A 85 13.32 10.01 10.49
CA GLU A 85 13.38 8.57 10.32
C GLU A 85 12.10 7.92 9.76
N LYS A 86 11.02 8.70 9.57
CA LYS A 86 9.73 8.23 9.02
C LYS A 86 9.60 8.45 7.51
N GLU A 87 10.71 8.75 6.85
CA GLU A 87 10.79 8.66 5.40
C GLU A 87 10.47 7.22 4.95
N SER A 88 9.69 7.09 3.88
CA SER A 88 9.34 5.80 3.32
C SER A 88 9.49 5.85 1.81
N GLU A 89 10.24 4.89 1.27
CA GLU A 89 10.18 4.60 -0.16
C GLU A 89 8.82 4.00 -0.50
N ILE A 90 8.21 4.47 -1.59
CA ILE A 90 6.90 3.99 -2.04
C ILE A 90 7.12 3.02 -3.19
N ILE A 91 6.61 1.79 -3.05
CA ILE A 91 6.60 0.78 -4.10
C ILE A 91 5.16 0.59 -4.56
N LEU A 92 4.94 0.77 -5.86
CA LEU A 92 3.66 0.54 -6.53
C LEU A 92 3.82 -0.67 -7.46
N TYR A 93 3.11 -1.77 -7.18
CA TYR A 93 3.12 -2.95 -8.05
C TYR A 93 1.75 -3.25 -8.65
N GLY A 94 1.61 -3.13 -9.97
CA GLY A 94 0.34 -3.36 -10.67
C GLY A 94 0.45 -4.36 -11.82
N ALA A 95 -0.56 -5.22 -11.97
CA ALA A 95 -0.76 -6.06 -13.15
C ALA A 95 -2.27 -6.20 -13.45
N ASN A 96 -2.63 -6.52 -14.70
CA ASN A 96 -4.03 -6.70 -15.08
C ASN A 96 -4.68 -7.86 -14.30
N ILE A 97 -5.91 -7.70 -13.83
CA ILE A 97 -6.71 -8.75 -13.18
C ILE A 97 -7.93 -9.03 -14.07
N GLY A 98 -8.00 -10.19 -14.70
CA GLY A 98 -8.91 -10.45 -15.81
C GLY A 98 -8.76 -9.39 -16.90
N LYS A 99 -9.86 -8.65 -17.18
CA LYS A 99 -9.89 -7.55 -18.16
C LYS A 99 -9.65 -6.16 -17.56
N HIS A 100 -9.43 -6.07 -16.25
CA HIS A 100 -9.31 -4.81 -15.55
C HIS A 100 -7.85 -4.41 -15.36
N ALA A 101 -7.52 -3.19 -15.75
CA ALA A 101 -6.25 -2.57 -15.38
C ALA A 101 -6.24 -2.26 -13.87
N SER A 102 -5.04 -2.26 -13.30
CA SER A 102 -4.81 -1.99 -11.87
C SER A 102 -4.06 -0.67 -11.68
N PRO A 103 -4.69 0.49 -11.92
CA PRO A 103 -4.01 1.78 -11.82
C PRO A 103 -3.62 2.06 -10.36
N LEU A 104 -2.35 2.37 -10.15
CA LEU A 104 -1.82 2.83 -8.87
C LEU A 104 -1.40 4.28 -8.99
N SER A 105 -1.65 5.07 -7.94
CA SER A 105 -1.38 6.51 -7.93
C SER A 105 -0.38 6.86 -6.84
N TYR A 106 0.75 7.43 -7.25
CA TYR A 106 1.72 8.02 -6.32
C TYR A 106 1.07 9.05 -5.37
N ALA A 107 0.18 9.91 -5.91
CA ALA A 107 -0.52 10.92 -5.10
C ALA A 107 -1.50 10.30 -4.08
N GLU A 108 -2.12 9.17 -4.39
CA GLU A 108 -2.95 8.44 -3.42
C GLU A 108 -2.10 7.75 -2.35
N ALA A 109 -0.97 7.16 -2.74
CA ALA A 109 0.00 6.58 -1.80
C ALA A 109 0.51 7.65 -0.81
N CYS A 110 0.97 8.81 -1.29
CA CYS A 110 1.42 9.91 -0.42
C CYS A 110 0.37 10.35 0.60
N ARG A 111 -0.90 10.46 0.19
CA ARG A 111 -2.02 10.80 1.11
C ARG A 111 -2.31 9.70 2.13
N THR A 112 -1.95 8.45 1.81
CA THR A 112 -2.14 7.28 2.68
C THR A 112 -1.06 7.20 3.76
N LEU A 113 0.18 7.59 3.44
CA LEU A 113 1.30 7.57 4.38
C LEU A 113 1.09 8.50 5.59
N THR A 114 0.50 9.67 5.36
CA THR A 114 0.29 10.68 6.42
C THR A 114 -0.77 10.24 7.44
N PRO A 115 -0.57 10.48 8.75
CA PRO A 115 0.52 11.24 9.37
C PRO A 115 1.73 10.39 9.79
N ASN A 116 1.71 9.07 9.54
CA ASN A 116 2.69 8.15 10.12
C ASN A 116 4.03 8.14 9.39
N PHE A 117 4.01 8.39 8.08
CA PHE A 117 5.17 8.41 7.19
C PHE A 117 5.05 9.56 6.19
N TYR A 118 6.15 9.88 5.51
CA TYR A 118 6.19 10.75 4.34
C TYR A 118 7.05 10.12 3.24
N PRO A 119 6.81 10.46 1.95
CA PRO A 119 7.57 9.86 0.84
C PRO A 119 9.04 10.31 0.87
N ALA A 120 9.96 9.35 0.74
CA ALA A 120 11.40 9.60 0.69
C ALA A 120 11.87 10.28 -0.63
N SER A 121 11.13 10.05 -1.72
CA SER A 121 11.41 10.60 -3.05
C SER A 121 10.20 11.36 -3.60
N SER A 122 10.38 12.08 -4.71
CA SER A 122 9.28 12.74 -5.44
C SER A 122 8.52 11.80 -6.38
N THR A 123 8.98 10.55 -6.51
CA THR A 123 8.40 9.49 -7.36
C THR A 123 8.38 8.15 -6.63
N ALA A 124 7.46 7.25 -7.00
CA ALA A 124 7.48 5.86 -6.55
C ALA A 124 8.41 4.98 -7.40
N ILE A 125 8.81 3.85 -6.82
CA ILE A 125 9.31 2.71 -7.59
C ILE A 125 8.08 1.99 -8.17
N GLU A 126 7.89 2.13 -9.48
CA GLU A 126 6.77 1.50 -10.20
C GLU A 126 7.21 0.16 -10.79
N ILE A 127 6.50 -0.90 -10.41
CA ILE A 127 6.70 -2.27 -10.91
C ILE A 127 5.45 -2.68 -11.72
N GLY A 128 5.65 -3.23 -12.91
CA GLY A 128 4.58 -3.79 -13.73
C GLY A 128 4.76 -3.53 -15.23
N LEU A 129 3.95 -4.21 -16.06
CA LEU A 129 3.91 -4.00 -17.51
C LEU A 129 2.94 -2.87 -17.87
N LYS A 130 3.47 -1.79 -18.46
CA LYS A 130 2.64 -0.67 -18.94
C LYS A 130 1.99 -1.03 -20.27
N ASN A 131 0.70 -0.71 -20.43
CA ASN A 131 -0.08 -0.91 -21.65
C ASN A 131 -0.16 -2.37 -22.17
N SER A 132 -0.03 -3.37 -21.27
CA SER A 132 -0.23 -4.77 -21.63
C SER A 132 -1.70 -5.06 -21.92
N SER A 133 -1.98 -5.72 -23.04
CA SER A 133 -3.32 -6.25 -23.40
C SER A 133 -3.52 -7.70 -22.96
N MET A 134 -2.47 -8.33 -22.39
CA MET A 134 -2.54 -9.71 -21.93
C MET A 134 -3.44 -9.83 -20.68
N THR A 135 -4.02 -11.01 -20.53
CA THR A 135 -4.91 -11.34 -19.42
C THR A 135 -4.52 -12.68 -18.79
N ASP A 136 -4.89 -12.82 -17.52
CA ASP A 136 -4.61 -13.98 -16.67
C ASP A 136 -5.17 -15.32 -17.18
N CYS A 137 -5.95 -15.35 -18.26
CA CYS A 137 -6.40 -16.61 -18.85
C CYS A 137 -5.35 -17.31 -19.73
N SER A 138 -4.17 -16.73 -19.94
CA SER A 138 -3.14 -17.24 -20.87
C SER A 138 -1.81 -17.57 -20.17
N ASP A 139 -1.12 -18.62 -20.60
CA ASP A 139 0.19 -18.98 -20.02
C ASP A 139 1.26 -17.93 -20.38
N ALA A 140 1.11 -17.30 -21.56
CA ALA A 140 1.95 -16.18 -21.98
C ALA A 140 1.88 -14.99 -21.02
N TYR A 141 0.71 -14.69 -20.45
CA TYR A 141 0.56 -13.65 -19.43
C TYR A 141 1.41 -13.96 -18.19
N TRP A 142 1.30 -15.18 -17.64
CA TRP A 142 2.02 -15.55 -16.43
C TRP A 142 3.54 -15.52 -16.64
N ASN A 143 4.02 -16.07 -17.76
CA ASN A 143 5.44 -16.04 -18.09
C ASN A 143 5.98 -14.62 -18.25
N ALA A 144 5.25 -13.75 -18.96
CA ALA A 144 5.68 -12.38 -19.19
C ALA A 144 5.65 -11.53 -17.92
N GLU A 145 4.56 -11.60 -17.14
CA GLU A 145 4.43 -10.85 -15.89
C GLU A 145 5.42 -11.32 -14.83
N GLU A 146 5.63 -12.64 -14.68
CA GLU A 146 6.62 -13.17 -13.73
C GLU A 146 8.05 -12.76 -14.11
N THR A 147 8.43 -12.88 -15.38
CA THR A 147 9.75 -12.47 -15.86
C THR A 147 9.99 -10.99 -15.59
N ASN A 148 9.04 -10.15 -16.00
CA ASN A 148 9.10 -8.71 -15.83
C ASN A 148 9.14 -8.31 -14.34
N LEU A 149 8.32 -8.94 -13.49
CA LEU A 149 8.35 -8.73 -12.04
C LEU A 149 9.74 -9.05 -11.48
N CYS A 150 10.29 -10.21 -11.83
CA CYS A 150 11.61 -10.64 -11.37
C CYS A 150 12.72 -9.66 -11.76
N GLU A 151 12.74 -9.22 -13.01
CA GLU A 151 13.73 -8.27 -13.53
C GLU A 151 13.63 -6.91 -12.84
N GLN A 152 12.43 -6.32 -12.81
CA GLN A 152 12.26 -4.97 -12.26
C GLN A 152 12.56 -4.89 -10.76
N VAL A 153 12.23 -5.92 -9.98
CA VAL A 153 12.59 -5.95 -8.55
C VAL A 153 14.09 -6.13 -8.36
N LYS A 154 14.75 -6.98 -9.16
CA LYS A 154 16.21 -7.15 -9.14
C LYS A 154 16.97 -5.87 -9.49
N GLU A 155 16.44 -5.09 -10.43
CA GLU A 155 17.07 -3.85 -10.90
C GLU A 155 16.75 -2.64 -10.02
N GLN A 156 15.51 -2.54 -9.54
CA GLN A 156 15.03 -1.33 -8.86
C GLN A 156 14.96 -1.48 -7.34
N ILE A 157 14.58 -2.63 -6.79
CA ILE A 157 14.36 -2.77 -5.35
C ILE A 157 15.63 -3.30 -4.66
N LEU A 158 16.13 -4.46 -5.08
CA LEU A 158 17.23 -5.14 -4.39
C LEU A 158 18.52 -4.30 -4.24
N PRO A 159 18.94 -3.47 -5.22
CA PRO A 159 20.15 -2.66 -5.06
C PRO A 159 20.00 -1.60 -3.98
N ARG A 160 18.81 -0.99 -3.86
CA ARG A 160 18.50 0.00 -2.82
C ARG A 160 18.52 -0.63 -1.43
N MET A 161 18.05 -1.88 -1.33
CA MET A 161 18.12 -2.67 -0.09
C MET A 161 19.55 -2.91 0.34
N ARG A 162 20.39 -3.41 -0.57
CA ARG A 162 21.79 -3.77 -0.27
C ARG A 162 22.62 -2.58 0.16
N ARG A 163 22.29 -1.38 -0.32
CA ARG A 163 22.95 -0.14 0.06
C ARG A 163 22.41 0.46 1.37
N GLY A 164 21.30 -0.04 1.90
CA GLY A 164 20.67 0.48 3.12
C GLY A 164 20.14 1.91 2.94
N GLU A 165 19.78 2.29 1.71
CA GLU A 165 19.39 3.67 1.37
C GLU A 165 18.05 4.09 1.97
N ALA A 166 17.15 3.12 2.21
CA ALA A 166 15.83 3.39 2.77
C ALA A 166 15.63 2.62 4.07
N LYS A 167 15.13 3.32 5.09
CA LYS A 167 14.85 2.76 6.41
C LYS A 167 13.48 2.11 6.53
N HIS A 168 12.57 2.43 5.61
CA HIS A 168 11.20 1.92 5.57
C HIS A 168 10.65 1.90 4.13
N TYR A 169 9.80 0.92 3.83
CA TYR A 169 9.12 0.79 2.54
C TYR A 169 7.60 0.69 2.73
N SER A 170 6.86 1.46 1.94
CA SER A 170 5.39 1.40 1.87
C SER A 170 4.98 0.76 0.55
N VAL A 171 4.35 -0.40 0.64
CA VAL A 171 4.01 -1.24 -0.51
C VAL A 171 2.52 -1.16 -0.81
N PHE A 172 2.19 -0.78 -2.04
CA PHE A 172 0.84 -0.77 -2.58
C PHE A 172 0.83 -1.69 -3.79
N ALA A 173 0.11 -2.80 -3.71
CA ALA A 173 0.14 -3.82 -4.75
C ALA A 173 -1.28 -4.24 -5.15
N LEU A 174 -1.52 -4.27 -6.46
CA LEU A 174 -2.80 -4.66 -7.05
C LEU A 174 -2.53 -5.48 -8.33
N ALA A 175 -2.50 -6.79 -8.16
CA ALA A 175 -2.21 -7.78 -9.20
C ALA A 175 -2.92 -9.10 -8.84
N PRO A 176 -2.96 -10.09 -9.74
CA PRO A 176 -3.42 -11.43 -9.38
C PRO A 176 -2.64 -12.01 -8.19
N GLN A 177 -3.33 -12.79 -7.34
CA GLN A 177 -2.76 -13.30 -6.09
C GLN A 177 -1.46 -14.09 -6.26
N PRO A 178 -1.27 -14.94 -7.31
CA PRO A 178 0.01 -15.62 -7.51
C PRO A 178 1.19 -14.65 -7.70
N LEU A 179 0.98 -13.60 -8.48
CA LEU A 179 1.99 -12.57 -8.71
C LEU A 179 2.29 -11.75 -7.46
N LEU A 180 1.27 -11.45 -6.64
CA LEU A 180 1.46 -10.79 -5.35
C LEU A 180 2.27 -11.65 -4.36
N ILE A 181 2.00 -12.97 -4.33
CA ILE A 181 2.78 -13.92 -3.54
C ILE A 181 4.23 -13.95 -4.03
N LYS A 182 4.46 -14.09 -5.34
CA LYS A 182 5.81 -14.07 -5.93
C LYS A 182 6.54 -12.77 -5.62
N PHE A 183 5.86 -11.63 -5.74
CA PHE A 183 6.43 -10.33 -5.37
C PHE A 183 6.83 -10.31 -3.89
N GLY A 184 5.96 -10.81 -3.01
CA GLY A 184 6.22 -10.97 -1.58
C GLY A 184 7.49 -11.76 -1.27
N THR A 185 7.72 -12.89 -1.95
CA THR A 185 8.93 -13.72 -1.71
C THR A 185 10.20 -13.02 -2.13
N MET A 186 10.14 -12.14 -3.13
CA MET A 186 11.30 -11.40 -3.61
C MET A 186 11.66 -10.20 -2.74
N ILE A 187 10.74 -9.78 -1.86
CA ILE A 187 10.94 -8.66 -0.93
C ILE A 187 10.91 -9.09 0.53
N ASN A 188 10.97 -10.40 0.81
CA ASN A 188 10.92 -10.95 2.16
C ASN A 188 12.08 -10.45 3.04
N ASP A 189 13.26 -10.23 2.46
CA ASP A 189 14.45 -9.67 3.12
C ASP A 189 14.35 -8.16 3.41
N LEU A 190 13.33 -7.45 2.91
CA LEU A 190 13.13 -6.06 3.25
C LEU A 190 12.75 -5.93 4.74
N GLN A 191 13.63 -5.28 5.51
CA GLN A 191 13.31 -4.83 6.85
C GLN A 191 12.38 -3.62 6.80
N ASN A 192 11.47 -3.50 7.78
CA ASN A 192 10.54 -2.38 7.94
C ASN A 192 9.67 -2.08 6.71
N VAL A 193 8.90 -3.08 6.27
CA VAL A 193 7.90 -2.91 5.20
C VAL A 193 6.51 -2.84 5.78
N ARG A 194 5.73 -1.88 5.29
CA ARG A 194 4.30 -1.77 5.52
C ARG A 194 3.55 -2.02 4.23
N VAL A 195 2.78 -3.11 4.19
CA VAL A 195 1.91 -3.46 3.07
C VAL A 195 0.53 -2.88 3.32
N TYR A 196 -0.02 -2.16 2.34
CA TYR A 196 -1.34 -1.56 2.43
C TYR A 196 -2.39 -2.39 1.68
N GLN A 197 -3.63 -2.35 2.17
CA GLN A 197 -4.78 -3.02 1.56
C GLN A 197 -5.60 -2.02 0.75
N LYS A 198 -6.00 -2.40 -0.48
CA LYS A 198 -6.99 -1.64 -1.25
C LYS A 198 -8.39 -1.94 -0.73
N HIS A 199 -9.05 -0.95 -0.14
CA HIS A 199 -10.45 -1.02 0.25
C HIS A 199 -11.36 -0.62 -0.90
N ARG A 200 -12.52 -1.27 -0.98
CA ARG A 200 -13.55 -0.99 -2.00
C ARG A 200 -14.57 0.04 -1.49
N GLU A 201 -14.98 -0.10 -0.23
CA GLU A 201 -16.00 0.73 0.41
C GLU A 201 -15.50 1.25 1.78
N PRO A 202 -14.98 2.50 1.86
CA PRO A 202 -14.74 3.42 0.76
C PRO A 202 -13.51 3.04 -0.08
N ASN A 203 -13.43 3.57 -1.29
CA ASN A 203 -12.31 3.38 -2.19
C ASN A 203 -11.05 4.11 -1.67
N THR A 204 -10.20 3.42 -0.90
CA THR A 204 -9.01 3.99 -0.24
C THR A 204 -7.92 2.94 -0.02
N TRP A 205 -6.71 3.36 0.28
CA TRP A 205 -5.64 2.50 0.81
C TRP A 205 -5.37 2.71 2.30
N LYS A 206 -6.02 3.70 2.92
CA LYS A 206 -5.92 3.91 4.35
C LYS A 206 -6.58 2.74 5.07
N TRP A 207 -5.87 2.21 6.06
CA TRP A 207 -6.47 1.31 7.04
C TRP A 207 -7.69 1.99 7.66
N LEU A 208 -8.81 1.27 7.67
CA LEU A 208 -10.09 1.79 8.15
C LEU A 208 -10.17 1.67 9.68
N ASP A 209 -9.57 0.61 10.24
CA ASP A 209 -9.46 0.36 11.68
C ASP A 209 -10.82 0.41 12.43
N ASP A 210 -11.91 0.10 11.71
CA ASP A 210 -13.31 0.16 12.16
C ASP A 210 -13.99 -1.21 12.20
N GLY A 211 -13.23 -2.28 11.94
CA GLY A 211 -13.71 -3.67 11.94
C GLY A 211 -13.05 -4.54 13.00
N PRO A 212 -13.62 -5.73 13.28
CA PRO A 212 -13.04 -6.65 14.25
C PRO A 212 -11.66 -7.14 13.78
N VAL A 213 -10.80 -7.45 14.74
CA VAL A 213 -9.55 -8.16 14.49
C VAL A 213 -9.89 -9.61 14.13
N TRP A 214 -9.23 -10.17 13.11
CA TRP A 214 -9.49 -11.53 12.66
C TRP A 214 -9.26 -12.57 13.76
N GLN A 215 -10.24 -13.45 13.91
CA GLN A 215 -10.09 -14.74 14.59
C GLN A 215 -9.69 -15.76 13.53
N ILE A 216 -8.38 -15.92 13.32
CA ILE A 216 -7.85 -16.79 12.26
C ILE A 216 -7.77 -18.22 12.78
N GLU A 217 -8.28 -19.15 11.99
CA GLU A 217 -8.25 -20.57 12.28
C GLU A 217 -7.41 -21.32 11.24
N LEU A 218 -6.55 -22.23 11.72
CA LEU A 218 -5.91 -23.24 10.89
C LEU A 218 -6.65 -24.56 11.10
N ILE A 219 -7.38 -24.99 10.07
CA ILE A 219 -8.10 -26.25 10.02
C ILE A 219 -7.20 -27.28 9.35
N GLU A 220 -7.00 -28.40 10.03
CA GLU A 220 -6.20 -29.52 9.54
C GLU A 220 -7.04 -30.51 8.72
N PRO A 221 -6.45 -31.21 7.74
CA PRO A 221 -7.14 -32.25 7.01
C PRO A 221 -7.48 -33.43 7.91
N SER A 222 -8.65 -34.01 7.69
CA SER A 222 -9.08 -35.26 8.33
C SER A 222 -8.25 -36.46 7.89
N ARG A 223 -7.74 -36.46 6.65
CA ARG A 223 -6.76 -37.45 6.15
C ARG A 223 -5.34 -36.98 6.44
N ARG A 224 -4.53 -37.86 7.02
CA ARG A 224 -3.13 -37.56 7.37
C ARG A 224 -2.14 -37.71 6.21
N ASN A 225 -2.47 -38.49 5.19
CA ASN A 225 -1.62 -38.81 4.05
C ASN A 225 -2.26 -38.28 2.76
N GLY A 226 -1.43 -37.83 1.81
CA GLY A 226 -1.85 -37.31 0.51
C GLY A 226 -1.06 -36.08 0.09
N ILE A 227 -1.34 -35.56 -1.10
CA ILE A 227 -0.75 -34.32 -1.62
C ILE A 227 -1.12 -33.16 -0.68
N PRO A 228 -0.17 -32.41 -0.11
CA PRO A 228 -0.50 -31.30 0.77
C PRO A 228 -1.04 -30.12 -0.04
N ALA A 229 -2.26 -29.69 0.31
CA ALA A 229 -2.89 -28.50 -0.25
C ALA A 229 -3.23 -27.51 0.86
N LEU A 230 -2.93 -26.22 0.65
CA LEU A 230 -3.27 -25.13 1.55
C LEU A 230 -4.26 -24.19 0.89
N VAL A 231 -5.48 -24.15 1.42
CA VAL A 231 -6.52 -23.19 1.04
C VAL A 231 -6.46 -21.99 1.97
N ILE A 232 -6.37 -20.78 1.42
CA ILE A 232 -6.43 -19.55 2.21
C ILE A 232 -7.75 -18.86 1.88
N GLY A 233 -8.79 -19.09 2.69
CA GLY A 233 -10.17 -18.64 2.46
C GLY A 233 -10.53 -17.42 3.32
N LEU A 234 -9.94 -16.26 3.04
CA LEU A 234 -10.15 -15.03 3.81
C LEU A 234 -11.14 -14.07 3.15
N SER A 235 -11.24 -14.13 1.82
CA SER A 235 -12.16 -13.29 1.02
C SER A 235 -13.45 -13.99 0.62
N ALA A 236 -13.47 -15.33 0.64
CA ALA A 236 -14.65 -16.14 0.36
C ALA A 236 -14.44 -17.57 0.85
N THR A 237 -15.55 -18.28 1.06
CA THR A 237 -15.52 -19.72 1.36
C THR A 237 -15.21 -20.53 0.10
N VAL A 238 -14.29 -21.48 0.21
CA VAL A 238 -13.91 -22.40 -0.87
C VAL A 238 -14.33 -23.81 -0.46
N GLN A 239 -15.08 -24.50 -1.31
CA GLN A 239 -15.50 -25.89 -1.09
C GLN A 239 -14.38 -26.86 -1.48
N ASP A 240 -14.25 -27.96 -0.72
CA ASP A 240 -13.15 -28.93 -0.90
C ASP A 240 -13.21 -29.66 -2.23
N GLU A 241 -14.42 -29.87 -2.79
CA GLU A 241 -14.62 -30.50 -4.11
C GLU A 241 -13.89 -29.75 -5.22
N ARG A 242 -13.73 -28.44 -5.08
CA ARG A 242 -12.99 -27.62 -6.07
C ARG A 242 -11.49 -27.90 -6.05
N ILE A 243 -10.96 -28.30 -4.90
CA ILE A 243 -9.56 -28.67 -4.71
C ILE A 243 -9.34 -30.10 -5.18
N ILE A 244 -10.24 -31.00 -4.79
CA ILE A 244 -10.25 -32.42 -5.20
C ILE A 244 -10.35 -32.54 -6.72
N ARG A 245 -11.15 -31.72 -7.40
CA ARG A 245 -11.24 -31.72 -8.87
C ARG A 245 -9.90 -31.43 -9.56
N VAL A 246 -8.98 -30.73 -8.88
CA VAL A 246 -7.68 -30.33 -9.44
C VAL A 246 -6.58 -31.31 -9.05
N LEU A 247 -6.58 -31.82 -7.81
CA LEU A 247 -5.50 -32.63 -7.25
C LEU A 247 -5.84 -34.13 -7.09
N GLY A 248 -7.09 -34.52 -7.30
CA GLY A 248 -7.60 -35.86 -7.05
C GLY A 248 -8.01 -36.10 -5.59
N ASP A 249 -8.42 -37.33 -5.30
CA ASP A 249 -8.99 -37.72 -4.00
C ASP A 249 -7.94 -37.94 -2.89
N GLU A 250 -6.67 -38.11 -3.26
CA GLU A 250 -5.55 -38.32 -2.33
C GLU A 250 -4.90 -36.99 -1.92
N VAL A 251 -5.71 -36.05 -1.42
CA VAL A 251 -5.28 -34.70 -1.02
C VAL A 251 -5.52 -34.46 0.47
N GLY A 252 -4.52 -33.87 1.13
CA GLY A 252 -4.60 -33.35 2.49
C GLY A 252 -4.87 -31.85 2.47
N ILE A 253 -6.14 -31.45 2.53
CA ILE A 253 -6.57 -30.04 2.48
C ILE A 253 -6.45 -29.38 3.86
N TRP A 254 -5.45 -28.53 4.01
CA TRP A 254 -5.32 -27.56 5.10
C TRP A 254 -6.04 -26.27 4.75
N ARG A 255 -6.59 -25.58 5.75
CA ARG A 255 -7.30 -24.33 5.52
C ARG A 255 -6.98 -23.26 6.55
N ILE A 256 -6.57 -22.09 6.07
CA ILE A 256 -6.55 -20.85 6.86
C ILE A 256 -7.83 -20.08 6.54
N THR A 257 -8.66 -19.81 7.54
CA THR A 257 -9.95 -19.13 7.36
C THR A 257 -10.27 -18.21 8.54
N ILE A 258 -11.35 -17.45 8.40
CA ILE A 258 -12.00 -16.67 9.44
C ILE A 258 -13.49 -17.07 9.51
N PRO A 259 -14.23 -16.74 10.59
CA PRO A 259 -15.64 -17.13 10.74
C PRO A 259 -16.57 -16.64 9.61
N ALA A 260 -16.31 -15.45 9.05
CA ALA A 260 -17.14 -14.85 7.99
C ALA A 260 -16.29 -14.25 6.86
N PRO A 261 -15.71 -15.08 5.97
CA PRO A 261 -14.87 -14.63 4.87
C PRO A 261 -15.66 -13.76 3.89
N ASN A 262 -15.12 -12.60 3.52
CA ASN A 262 -15.71 -11.70 2.53
C ASN A 262 -14.64 -10.76 1.93
N ASN A 263 -14.93 -10.16 0.77
CA ASN A 263 -13.96 -9.35 0.03
C ASN A 263 -13.45 -8.10 0.75
N ASP A 264 -14.09 -7.69 1.84
CA ASP A 264 -13.76 -6.51 2.63
C ASP A 264 -13.43 -6.87 4.09
N SER A 265 -13.07 -8.12 4.34
CA SER A 265 -12.82 -8.66 5.68
C SER A 265 -11.56 -8.10 6.34
N LEU A 266 -10.55 -7.70 5.56
CA LEU A 266 -9.29 -7.14 6.08
C LEU A 266 -9.42 -5.63 6.26
N ARG A 267 -9.79 -5.19 7.47
CA ARG A 267 -10.06 -3.77 7.79
C ARG A 267 -8.97 -3.08 8.61
N ASN A 268 -8.12 -3.86 9.27
CA ASN A 268 -7.10 -3.37 10.20
C ASN A 268 -5.77 -4.12 10.03
N GLU A 269 -4.68 -3.46 10.39
CA GLU A 269 -3.33 -4.00 10.25
C GLU A 269 -3.03 -5.12 11.28
N ALA A 270 -3.72 -5.11 12.42
CA ALA A 270 -3.60 -6.15 13.44
C ALA A 270 -3.99 -7.53 12.89
N SER A 271 -5.08 -7.61 12.12
CA SER A 271 -5.51 -8.82 11.40
C SER A 271 -4.42 -9.35 10.46
N LEU A 272 -3.76 -8.46 9.71
CA LEU A 272 -2.68 -8.84 8.81
C LEU A 272 -1.47 -9.41 9.58
N SER A 273 -1.18 -8.85 10.76
CA SER A 273 -0.14 -9.38 11.66
C SER A 273 -0.46 -10.78 12.17
N LEU A 274 -1.69 -11.01 12.63
CA LEU A 274 -2.14 -12.34 13.05
C LEU A 274 -2.09 -13.34 11.89
N PHE A 275 -2.41 -12.90 10.67
CA PHE A 275 -2.32 -13.73 9.48
C PHE A 275 -0.89 -14.21 9.25
N ARG A 276 0.11 -13.31 9.30
CA ARG A 276 1.52 -13.71 9.18
C ARG A 276 1.95 -14.72 10.24
N GLN A 277 1.46 -14.58 11.48
CA GLN A 277 1.75 -15.53 12.55
C GLN A 277 1.12 -16.91 12.27
N CYS A 278 -0.13 -16.93 11.81
CA CYS A 278 -0.82 -18.16 11.42
C CYS A 278 -0.12 -18.85 10.24
N VAL A 279 0.27 -18.10 9.21
CA VAL A 279 0.98 -18.64 8.03
C VAL A 279 2.30 -19.30 8.42
N ARG A 280 3.13 -18.64 9.26
CA ARG A 280 4.39 -19.26 9.75
C ARG A 280 4.14 -20.61 10.41
N ARG A 281 3.14 -20.65 11.30
CA ARG A 281 2.75 -21.89 11.99
C ARG A 281 2.23 -22.95 11.02
N ALA A 282 1.41 -22.55 10.05
CA ALA A 282 0.85 -23.44 9.06
C ALA A 282 1.94 -24.06 8.19
N LEU A 283 2.83 -23.26 7.60
CA LEU A 283 3.92 -23.75 6.76
C LEU A 283 4.80 -24.76 7.52
N ASP A 284 5.17 -24.46 8.77
CA ASP A 284 5.96 -25.37 9.60
C ASP A 284 5.20 -26.66 9.95
N THR A 285 3.92 -26.55 10.33
CA THR A 285 3.08 -27.72 10.69
C THR A 285 2.84 -28.65 9.50
N ILE A 286 2.58 -28.07 8.32
CA ILE A 286 2.37 -28.85 7.10
C ILE A 286 3.67 -29.56 6.70
N LYS A 287 4.80 -28.84 6.70
CA LYS A 287 6.12 -29.41 6.42
C LYS A 287 6.49 -30.54 7.39
N ALA A 288 6.23 -30.35 8.68
CA ALA A 288 6.47 -31.40 9.69
C ALA A 288 5.61 -32.65 9.45
N ARG A 289 4.41 -32.50 8.87
CA ARG A 289 3.51 -33.62 8.55
C ARG A 289 3.87 -34.33 7.24
N HIS A 290 4.20 -33.58 6.21
CA HIS A 290 4.33 -34.08 4.84
C HIS A 290 5.77 -34.21 4.35
N GLY A 291 6.73 -33.67 5.09
CA GLY A 291 8.12 -33.57 4.67
C GLY A 291 8.37 -32.40 3.73
N LEU A 292 9.55 -32.38 3.11
CA LEU A 292 9.96 -31.33 2.19
C LEU A 292 9.44 -31.60 0.76
N THR A 293 8.11 -31.61 0.60
CA THR A 293 7.43 -31.82 -0.69
C THR A 293 6.90 -30.50 -1.26
N GLU A 294 6.40 -30.50 -2.50
CA GLU A 294 5.67 -29.35 -3.04
C GLU A 294 4.35 -29.12 -2.26
N LEU A 295 4.06 -27.87 -1.92
CA LEU A 295 2.79 -27.44 -1.30
C LEU A 295 1.91 -26.73 -2.35
N HIS A 296 0.70 -27.25 -2.57
CA HIS A 296 -0.26 -26.66 -3.50
C HIS A 296 -1.10 -25.58 -2.79
N VAL A 297 -0.95 -24.31 -3.17
CA VAL A 297 -1.61 -23.18 -2.51
C VAL A 297 -2.77 -22.63 -3.35
N PHE A 298 -3.94 -22.54 -2.74
CA PHE A 298 -5.18 -22.02 -3.33
C PHE A 298 -5.57 -20.72 -2.62
N PRO A 299 -5.06 -19.56 -3.07
CA PRO A 299 -5.27 -18.28 -2.43
C PRO A 299 -6.64 -17.68 -2.79
N VAL A 300 -7.43 -17.37 -1.76
CA VAL A 300 -8.68 -16.60 -1.84
C VAL A 300 -8.67 -15.58 -0.72
N MET A 301 -7.81 -14.57 -0.88
CA MET A 301 -7.48 -13.61 0.17
C MET A 301 -7.32 -12.17 -0.35
N PRO A 302 -7.33 -11.17 0.54
CA PRO A 302 -7.06 -9.78 0.18
C PRO A 302 -5.63 -9.57 -0.34
N VAL A 303 -5.43 -8.53 -1.15
CA VAL A 303 -4.14 -8.26 -1.83
C VAL A 303 -2.98 -8.08 -0.85
N ALA A 304 -3.20 -7.44 0.30
CA ALA A 304 -2.16 -7.28 1.30
C ALA A 304 -1.76 -8.62 1.95
N ALA A 305 -2.73 -9.50 2.19
CA ALA A 305 -2.47 -10.86 2.69
C ALA A 305 -1.68 -11.69 1.67
N ALA A 306 -1.94 -11.54 0.36
CA ALA A 306 -1.18 -12.24 -0.67
C ALA A 306 0.30 -11.85 -0.69
N VAL A 307 0.61 -10.55 -0.62
CA VAL A 307 1.99 -10.07 -0.51
C VAL A 307 2.65 -10.59 0.77
N GLU A 308 1.95 -10.53 1.90
CA GLU A 308 2.50 -10.95 3.19
C GLU A 308 2.69 -12.47 3.31
N PHE A 309 1.85 -13.27 2.63
CA PHE A 309 2.08 -14.71 2.52
C PHE A 309 3.42 -15.00 1.85
N GLY A 310 3.72 -14.34 0.73
CA GLY A 310 5.02 -14.44 0.07
C GLY A 310 6.17 -13.95 0.95
N ARG A 311 6.00 -12.84 1.66
CA ARG A 311 7.03 -12.29 2.56
C ARG A 311 7.37 -13.21 3.73
N VAL A 312 6.40 -13.99 4.20
CA VAL A 312 6.58 -14.93 5.31
C VAL A 312 7.34 -16.18 4.89
N TRP A 313 7.20 -16.60 3.63
CA TRP A 313 7.85 -17.81 3.11
C TRP A 313 9.37 -17.66 3.04
N MET A 314 10.08 -18.66 3.56
CA MET A 314 11.54 -18.68 3.69
C MET A 314 12.16 -19.70 2.71
N PRO A 315 12.94 -19.26 1.70
CA PRO A 315 13.44 -20.13 0.63
C PRO A 315 14.27 -21.33 1.09
N LYS A 316 14.97 -21.22 2.22
CA LYS A 316 15.84 -22.30 2.73
C LYS A 316 15.13 -23.26 3.67
N ALA A 317 13.94 -22.91 4.16
CA ALA A 317 13.31 -23.58 5.30
C ALA A 317 11.93 -24.13 4.98
N ASP A 318 11.18 -23.46 4.10
CA ASP A 318 9.82 -23.83 3.76
C ASP A 318 9.76 -24.68 2.49
N MET A 319 8.64 -25.39 2.33
CA MET A 319 8.36 -26.19 1.15
C MET A 319 8.27 -25.32 -0.12
N PRO A 320 8.69 -25.81 -1.30
CA PRO A 320 8.35 -25.19 -2.57
C PRO A 320 6.84 -25.05 -2.73
N LEU A 321 6.40 -23.98 -3.39
CA LEU A 321 4.98 -23.66 -3.55
C LEU A 321 4.58 -23.75 -5.03
N THR A 322 3.51 -24.49 -5.31
CA THR A 322 2.75 -24.31 -6.55
C THR A 322 1.51 -23.47 -6.23
N ILE A 323 1.38 -22.31 -6.88
CA ILE A 323 0.27 -21.40 -6.66
C ILE A 323 -0.81 -21.58 -7.74
N TYR A 324 -2.06 -21.65 -7.31
CA TYR A 324 -3.23 -21.74 -8.18
C TYR A 324 -3.94 -20.40 -8.28
N ASP A 325 -4.59 -20.16 -9.42
CA ASP A 325 -5.47 -19.01 -9.62
C ASP A 325 -6.87 -19.46 -10.04
N GLN A 326 -7.90 -18.74 -9.58
CA GLN A 326 -9.29 -19.04 -9.94
C GLN A 326 -9.68 -18.22 -11.17
N ASN A 327 -9.88 -18.88 -12.31
CA ASN A 327 -10.26 -18.22 -13.56
C ASN A 327 -11.44 -18.90 -14.25
N LYS A 328 -12.48 -18.12 -14.58
CA LYS A 328 -13.66 -18.62 -15.28
C LYS A 328 -13.34 -19.17 -16.67
N GLY A 329 -12.39 -18.57 -17.38
CA GLY A 329 -11.96 -19.01 -18.70
C GLY A 329 -11.13 -20.31 -18.69
N ARG A 330 -10.66 -20.74 -17.51
CA ARG A 330 -9.93 -22.01 -17.29
C ARG A 330 -10.76 -23.00 -16.46
N GLU A 331 -12.07 -22.79 -16.36
CA GLU A 331 -13.04 -23.66 -15.68
C GLU A 331 -12.79 -23.93 -14.18
N GLY A 332 -12.04 -23.08 -13.48
CA GLY A 332 -11.74 -23.31 -12.07
C GLY A 332 -10.37 -22.83 -11.64
N PHE A 333 -9.82 -23.53 -10.66
CA PHE A 333 -8.44 -23.36 -10.24
C PHE A 333 -7.51 -24.05 -11.24
N TYR A 334 -6.45 -23.37 -11.64
CA TYR A 334 -5.41 -23.92 -12.50
C TYR A 334 -4.05 -23.44 -12.01
N LYS A 335 -3.01 -24.21 -12.32
CA LYS A 335 -1.63 -23.95 -11.91
C LYS A 335 -1.09 -22.71 -12.63
N THR A 336 -0.39 -21.85 -11.88
CA THR A 336 0.20 -20.61 -12.41
C THR A 336 1.70 -20.55 -12.10
N ILE A 337 2.08 -19.94 -10.97
CA ILE A 337 3.46 -19.69 -10.59
C ILE A 337 3.98 -20.78 -9.67
N GLN A 338 5.25 -21.15 -9.86
CA GLN A 338 6.01 -21.98 -8.92
C GLN A 338 7.06 -21.13 -8.19
N ILE A 339 7.27 -21.46 -6.93
CA ILE A 339 8.23 -20.78 -6.04
C ILE A 339 9.08 -21.88 -5.41
N ASP A 340 10.37 -21.84 -5.71
CA ASP A 340 11.37 -22.83 -5.28
C ASP A 340 12.41 -22.21 -4.33
#